data_AF-A0A1F8KIW5-F1
#
_entry.id   AF-A0A1F8KIW5-F1
#
_cell.length_a   1.000
_cell.length_b   1.000
_cell.length_c   1.000
_cell.angle_alpha   90.00
_cell.angle_beta   90.00
_cell.angle_gamma   90.00
#
_symmetry.space_group_name_H-M   'P 1'
#
loop_
_entity.id
_entity.type
_entity.pdbx_description
1 polymer ?
#
loop_
_entity_poly.entity_id
_entity_poly.type
_entity_poly.pdbx_seq_one_letter_code
_entity_poly.pdbx_strand_id
1 'polypeptide(L)'
;MLGFDFFLHAGLLSRVYSQPSPFLLPLDRAFAYIPIGYLSFLIFVIFLLWLMLKLKLQGWKQGAIFGFQVGVLTWGAFSIGLFSIATIPPTLLIAWFLGQAIELGIGGGVLGHGLTQSNFGRLFVQILIFVIVLIVIAIVLQNIGFAQAPLITNGN
;
A
#
# COMPACT_ATOMS: atom_id res chain seq x y z
N MET A 1 -2.45 2.22 5.73
CA MET A 1 -2.46 1.35 4.55
C MET A 1 -3.23 2.05 3.45
N LEU A 2 -4.57 2.02 3.41
CA LEU A 2 -5.38 2.66 2.34
C LEU A 2 -4.91 4.03 1.82
N GLY A 3 -4.68 5.03 2.68
CA GLY A 3 -4.21 6.35 2.22
C GLY A 3 -2.84 6.32 1.54
N PHE A 4 -1.94 5.45 2.00
CA PHE A 4 -0.62 5.26 1.40
C PHE A 4 -0.68 4.44 0.12
N ASP A 5 -1.49 3.38 0.09
CA ASP A 5 -1.80 2.63 -1.12
C ASP A 5 -2.35 3.55 -2.23
N PHE A 6 -3.34 4.39 -1.90
CA PHE A 6 -3.87 5.39 -2.84
C PHE A 6 -2.78 6.34 -3.33
N PHE A 7 -1.98 6.91 -2.43
CA PHE A 7 -0.88 7.80 -2.81
C PHE A 7 0.15 7.12 -3.72
N LEU A 8 0.52 5.88 -3.40
CA LEU A 8 1.48 5.11 -4.17
C LEU A 8 0.91 4.80 -5.57
N HIS A 9 -0.28 4.22 -5.66
CA HIS A 9 -0.83 3.71 -6.91
C HIS A 9 -1.44 4.82 -7.78
N ALA A 10 -2.25 5.71 -7.20
CA ALA A 10 -2.88 6.81 -7.93
C ALA A 10 -1.95 8.02 -8.12
N GLY A 11 -0.93 8.17 -7.27
CA GLY A 11 0.10 9.19 -7.41
C GLY A 11 1.33 8.65 -8.15
N LEU A 12 2.27 8.09 -7.39
CA LEU A 12 3.62 7.77 -7.87
C LEU A 12 3.66 6.77 -9.03
N LEU A 13 2.83 5.73 -9.00
CA LEU A 13 2.85 4.63 -9.97
C LEU A 13 1.84 4.77 -11.09
N SER A 14 1.01 5.81 -11.09
CA SER A 14 -0.05 6.02 -12.08
C SER A 14 0.44 5.92 -13.54
N ARG A 15 1.62 6.49 -13.84
CA ARG A 15 2.25 6.43 -15.16
C ARG A 15 2.70 5.03 -15.57
N VAL A 16 3.00 4.17 -14.60
CA VAL A 16 3.39 2.78 -14.87
C VAL A 16 2.17 1.97 -15.24
N TYR A 17 1.01 2.28 -14.66
CA TYR A 17 -0.27 1.63 -14.97
C TYR A 17 -0.89 2.05 -16.31
N SER A 18 -0.48 3.18 -16.88
CA SER A 18 -1.02 3.64 -18.17
C SER A 18 -0.34 3.00 -19.39
N GLN A 19 0.75 2.25 -19.20
CA GLN A 19 1.36 1.49 -20.27
C GLN A 19 0.61 0.17 -20.49
N PRO A 20 0.27 -0.19 -21.75
CA PRO A 20 -0.34 -1.49 -22.05
C PRO A 20 0.56 -2.62 -21.53
N SER A 21 -0.01 -3.51 -20.72
CA SER A 21 0.72 -4.62 -20.13
C SER A 21 -0.15 -5.89 -20.20
N PRO A 22 0.35 -7.00 -20.78
CA PRO A 22 -0.36 -8.27 -20.76
C PRO A 22 -0.43 -8.88 -19.34
N PHE A 23 0.35 -8.35 -18.39
CA PHE A 23 0.35 -8.78 -16.99
C PHE A 23 -0.76 -8.11 -16.17
N LEU A 24 -1.12 -6.87 -16.50
CA LEU A 24 -2.12 -6.11 -15.73
C LEU A 24 -3.52 -6.34 -16.28
N LEU A 25 -4.51 -6.35 -15.37
CA LEU A 25 -5.90 -6.34 -15.78
C LEU A 25 -6.25 -5.02 -16.48
N PRO A 26 -7.21 -5.05 -17.42
CA PRO A 26 -7.86 -3.84 -17.91
C PRO A 26 -8.37 -2.95 -16.75
N LEU A 27 -8.29 -1.63 -16.92
CA LEU A 27 -8.57 -0.65 -15.87
C LEU A 27 -9.97 -0.83 -15.25
N ASP A 28 -11.00 -1.02 -16.08
CA ASP A 28 -12.39 -1.25 -15.66
C ASP A 28 -12.50 -2.43 -14.66
N ARG A 29 -11.85 -3.55 -14.97
CA ARG A 29 -11.83 -4.73 -14.09
C ARG A 29 -10.95 -4.51 -12.87
N ALA A 30 -9.81 -3.85 -13.04
CA ALA A 30 -8.90 -3.53 -11.93
C ALA A 30 -9.62 -2.67 -10.87
N PHE A 31 -10.35 -1.64 -11.28
CA PHE A 31 -11.16 -0.80 -10.39
C PHE A 31 -12.25 -1.61 -9.66
N ALA A 32 -12.92 -2.52 -10.36
CA ALA A 32 -13.94 -3.39 -9.75
C ALA A 32 -13.38 -4.32 -8.66
N TYR A 33 -12.10 -4.69 -8.74
CA TYR A 33 -11.44 -5.59 -7.78
C TYR A 33 -10.65 -4.88 -6.68
N ILE A 34 -10.60 -3.54 -6.66
CA ILE A 34 -10.00 -2.77 -5.56
C ILE A 34 -10.52 -3.21 -4.17
N PRO A 35 -11.84 -3.44 -3.96
CA PRO A 35 -12.34 -3.89 -2.66
C PRO A 35 -11.72 -5.23 -2.22
N ILE A 36 -11.49 -6.16 -3.16
CA ILE A 36 -10.83 -7.44 -2.88
C ILE A 36 -9.36 -7.20 -2.52
N GLY A 37 -8.69 -6.27 -3.20
CA GLY A 37 -7.35 -5.81 -2.83
C GLY A 37 -7.30 -5.33 -1.38
N TYR A 38 -8.26 -4.51 -0.96
CA TYR A 38 -8.32 -4.02 0.43
C TYR A 38 -8.61 -5.10 1.47
N LEU A 39 -9.31 -6.18 1.10
CA LEU A 39 -9.46 -7.34 1.98
C LEU A 39 -8.10 -7.99 2.31
N SER A 40 -7.19 -8.03 1.34
CA SER A 40 -5.83 -8.55 1.58
C SER A 40 -5.07 -7.71 2.61
N PHE A 41 -5.21 -6.38 2.60
CA PHE A 41 -4.60 -5.52 3.61
C PHE A 41 -5.23 -5.73 4.99
N LEU A 42 -6.54 -5.95 5.08
CA LEU A 42 -7.17 -6.29 6.35
C LEU A 42 -6.57 -7.58 6.93
N ILE A 43 -6.37 -8.60 6.09
CA ILE A 43 -5.71 -9.86 6.50
C ILE A 43 -4.28 -9.57 7.00
N PHE A 44 -3.51 -8.77 6.28
CA PHE A 44 -2.15 -8.38 6.70
C PHE A 44 -2.13 -7.61 8.03
N VAL A 45 -3.09 -6.70 8.25
CA VAL A 45 -3.22 -5.96 9.51
C VAL A 45 -3.50 -6.91 10.67
N ILE A 46 -4.44 -7.86 10.49
CA ILE A 46 -4.75 -8.87 11.50
C ILE A 46 -3.52 -9.74 11.80
N PHE A 47 -2.82 -10.18 10.75
CA PHE A 47 -1.62 -10.99 10.87
C PHE A 47 -0.49 -10.25 11.60
N LEU A 48 -0.21 -8.99 11.23
CA LEU A 48 0.78 -8.15 11.90
C LEU A 48 0.42 -7.95 13.37
N LEU A 49 -0.83 -7.58 13.67
CA LEU A 49 -1.29 -7.39 15.04
C LEU A 49 -1.10 -8.67 15.86
N TRP A 50 -1.50 -9.82 15.31
CA TRP A 50 -1.32 -11.13 15.95
C TRP A 50 0.14 -11.43 16.25
N LEU A 51 1.05 -11.24 15.28
CA LEU A 51 2.49 -11.43 15.49
C LEU A 51 3.05 -10.49 16.54
N MET A 52 2.70 -9.20 16.48
CA MET A 52 3.18 -8.19 17.43
C MET A 52 2.71 -8.50 18.85
N LEU A 53 1.48 -8.95 19.04
CA LEU A 53 0.97 -9.39 20.34
C LEU A 53 1.74 -10.61 20.85
N LYS A 54 2.02 -11.60 19.99
CA LYS A 54 2.79 -12.81 20.37
C LYS A 54 4.24 -12.49 20.73
N LEU A 55 4.87 -11.56 20.02
CA LEU A 55 6.24 -11.13 20.24
C LEU A 55 6.36 -10.00 21.27
N LYS A 56 5.24 -9.54 21.85
CA LYS A 56 5.16 -8.42 22.80
C LYS A 56 5.81 -7.13 22.27
N LEU A 57 5.70 -6.89 20.96
CA LEU A 57 6.22 -5.69 20.32
C LEU A 57 5.25 -4.53 20.51
N GLN A 58 5.77 -3.40 21.00
CA GLN A 58 4.98 -2.25 21.37
C GLN A 58 5.70 -0.94 20.99
N GLY A 59 4.90 0.10 20.75
CA GLY A 59 5.40 1.41 20.35
C GLY A 59 5.63 1.53 18.85
N TRP A 60 5.51 2.76 18.36
CA TRP A 60 5.49 3.05 16.92
C TRP A 60 6.81 2.69 16.21
N LYS A 61 7.96 2.86 16.87
CA LYS A 61 9.27 2.54 16.27
C LYS A 61 9.44 1.04 16.06
N GLN A 62 9.20 0.24 17.11
CA GLN A 62 9.34 -1.21 17.03
C GLN A 62 8.32 -1.79 16.06
N GLY A 63 7.08 -1.30 16.11
CA GLY A 63 6.04 -1.68 15.16
C GLY A 63 6.41 -1.35 13.72
N ALA A 64 6.98 -0.17 13.46
CA ALA A 64 7.35 0.22 12.11
C ALA A 64 8.51 -0.59 11.54
N ILE A 65 9.55 -0.83 12.34
CA ILE A 65 10.69 -1.68 11.94
C ILE A 65 10.20 -3.10 11.67
N PHE A 66 9.40 -3.67 12.58
CA PHE A 66 8.89 -5.02 12.42
C PHE A 66 7.97 -5.16 11.21
N GLY A 67 7.02 -4.24 11.04
CA GLY A 67 6.15 -4.21 9.86
C GLY A 67 6.93 -4.08 8.55
N PHE A 68 7.95 -3.24 8.52
CA PHE A 68 8.82 -3.09 7.36
C PHE A 68 9.60 -4.38 7.06
N GLN A 69 10.16 -5.03 8.08
CA GLN A 69 10.88 -6.32 7.91
C GLN A 69 9.95 -7.41 7.36
N VAL A 70 8.75 -7.56 7.94
CA VAL A 70 7.74 -8.49 7.42
C VAL A 70 7.41 -8.15 5.97
N GLY A 71 7.21 -6.87 5.66
CA GLY A 71 6.93 -6.44 4.30
C GLY A 71 8.06 -6.72 3.31
N VAL A 72 9.31 -6.46 3.68
CA VAL A 72 10.47 -6.80 2.85
C VAL A 72 10.53 -8.31 2.57
N LEU A 73 10.30 -9.15 3.59
CA LEU A 73 10.33 -10.60 3.41
C LEU A 73 9.17 -11.08 2.53
N THR A 74 7.94 -10.66 2.82
CA THR A 74 6.75 -11.09 2.08
C THR A 74 6.77 -10.59 0.65
N TRP A 75 6.94 -9.29 0.45
CA TRP A 75 6.89 -8.70 -0.89
C TRP A 75 8.16 -8.96 -1.68
N GLY A 76 9.30 -9.14 -1.02
CA GLY A 76 10.55 -9.54 -1.67
C GLY A 76 10.43 -10.96 -2.23
N ALA A 77 9.97 -11.92 -1.41
CA ALA A 77 9.73 -13.29 -1.87
C ALA A 77 8.66 -13.34 -2.98
N PHE A 78 7.55 -12.61 -2.81
CA PHE A 78 6.52 -12.51 -3.85
C PHE A 78 7.06 -11.93 -5.16
N SER A 79 7.88 -10.88 -5.08
CA SER A 79 8.44 -10.21 -6.25
C SER A 79 9.42 -11.11 -7.00
N ILE A 80 10.30 -11.80 -6.29
CA ILE A 80 11.22 -12.80 -6.87
C ILE A 80 10.42 -13.92 -7.53
N GLY A 81 9.36 -14.39 -6.87
CA GLY A 81 8.44 -15.38 -7.42
C GLY A 81 7.84 -14.90 -8.74
N LEU A 82 7.21 -13.73 -8.75
CA LEU A 82 6.63 -13.14 -9.96
C LEU A 82 7.66 -12.93 -11.07
N PHE A 83 8.85 -12.41 -10.74
CA PHE A 83 9.91 -12.19 -11.72
C PHE A 83 10.30 -13.47 -12.47
N SER A 84 10.19 -14.63 -11.82
CA SER A 84 10.56 -15.92 -12.43
C SER A 84 9.50 -16.50 -13.36
N ILE A 85 8.23 -16.08 -13.26
CA ILE A 85 7.12 -16.71 -14.00
C ILE A 85 6.24 -15.73 -14.80
N ALA A 86 6.40 -14.42 -14.60
CA ALA A 86 5.53 -13.40 -15.19
C ALA A 86 6.30 -12.35 -15.99
N THR A 87 5.63 -11.76 -16.97
CA THR A 87 6.17 -10.70 -17.84
C THR A 87 5.99 -9.29 -17.25
N ILE A 88 6.17 -9.16 -15.92
CA ILE A 88 6.02 -7.88 -15.24
C ILE A 88 7.23 -6.98 -15.49
N PRO A 89 7.04 -5.68 -15.81
CA PRO A 89 8.15 -4.74 -15.92
C PRO A 89 8.96 -4.66 -14.61
N PRO A 90 10.30 -4.76 -14.64
CA PRO A 90 11.11 -4.70 -13.42
C PRO A 90 10.91 -3.43 -12.60
N THR A 91 10.64 -2.31 -13.26
CA THR A 91 10.33 -1.02 -12.61
C THR A 91 9.04 -1.08 -11.79
N LEU A 92 7.98 -1.68 -12.34
CA LEU A 92 6.72 -1.89 -11.63
C LEU A 92 6.92 -2.82 -10.44
N LEU A 93 7.68 -3.90 -10.63
CA LEU A 93 7.95 -4.88 -9.59
C LEU A 93 8.73 -4.27 -8.41
N ILE A 94 9.81 -3.54 -8.68
CA ILE A 94 10.61 -2.86 -7.64
C ILE A 94 9.77 -1.82 -6.91
N ALA A 95 8.99 -1.04 -7.64
CA ALA A 95 8.19 0.01 -7.04
C ALA A 95 7.04 -0.57 -6.19
N TRP A 96 6.41 -1.66 -6.65
CA TRP A 96 5.42 -2.42 -5.88
C TRP A 96 6.06 -2.98 -4.60
N PHE A 97 7.20 -3.67 -4.72
CA PHE A 97 7.94 -4.22 -3.59
C PHE A 97 8.24 -3.16 -2.52
N LEU A 98 8.88 -2.05 -2.90
CA LEU A 98 9.26 -0.99 -1.97
C LEU A 98 8.04 -0.32 -1.35
N GLY A 99 7.04 -0.01 -2.17
CA GLY A 99 5.81 0.62 -1.71
C GLY A 99 5.09 -0.24 -0.67
N GLN A 100 4.89 -1.52 -0.96
CA GLN A 100 4.20 -2.42 -0.05
C GLN A 100 5.00 -2.74 1.23
N ALA A 101 6.34 -2.77 1.15
CA ALA A 101 7.19 -2.89 2.33
C ALA A 101 7.08 -1.66 3.25
N ILE A 102 7.12 -0.45 2.67
CA ILE A 102 6.92 0.80 3.40
C ILE A 102 5.51 0.84 4.00
N GLU A 103 4.50 0.41 3.25
CA GLU A 103 3.12 0.38 3.70
C GLU A 103 2.93 -0.50 4.94
N LEU A 104 3.51 -1.70 4.95
CA LEU A 104 3.50 -2.56 6.13
C LEU A 104 4.30 -1.97 7.30
N GLY A 105 5.39 -1.23 7.02
CA GLY A 105 6.07 -0.44 8.03
C GLY A 105 5.16 0.62 8.66
N ILE A 106 4.43 1.39 7.86
CA ILE A 106 3.46 2.36 8.37
C ILE A 106 2.36 1.65 9.18
N GLY A 107 1.80 0.55 8.65
CA GLY A 107 0.79 -0.26 9.33
C GLY A 107 1.27 -0.78 10.68
N GLY A 108 2.45 -1.38 10.72
CA GLY A 108 3.08 -1.87 11.95
C GLY A 108 3.34 -0.75 12.96
N GLY A 109 3.79 0.42 12.50
CA GLY A 109 3.99 1.58 13.37
C GLY A 109 2.69 2.08 14.02
N VAL A 110 1.61 2.14 13.24
CA VAL A 110 0.27 2.49 13.75
C VAL A 110 -0.24 1.45 14.74
N LEU A 111 -0.13 0.16 14.43
CA LEU A 111 -0.53 -0.93 15.33
C LEU A 111 0.27 -0.89 16.63
N GLY A 112 1.60 -0.77 16.54
CA GLY A 112 2.48 -0.69 17.70
C GLY A 112 2.18 0.51 18.59
N HIS A 113 1.83 1.65 17.99
CA HIS A 113 1.36 2.82 18.74
C HIS A 113 0.00 2.58 19.39
N GLY A 114 -0.95 1.97 18.67
CA GLY A 114 -2.27 1.63 19.20
C GLY A 114 -2.22 0.66 20.38
N LEU A 115 -1.24 -0.25 20.40
CA LEU A 115 -1.02 -1.17 21.52
C LEU A 115 -0.50 -0.50 22.79
N THR A 116 0.02 0.73 22.73
CA THR A 116 0.53 1.45 23.91
C THR A 116 -0.36 2.60 24.36
N GLN A 117 -1.33 3.02 23.55
CA GLN A 117 -2.20 4.16 23.86
C GLN A 117 -3.53 3.72 24.45
N SER A 118 -4.06 4.52 25.38
CA SER A 118 -5.41 4.33 25.92
C SER A 118 -6.49 5.05 25.11
N ASN A 119 -6.12 6.06 24.30
CA ASN A 119 -7.08 6.89 23.57
C ASN A 119 -7.06 6.61 22.06
N PHE A 120 -7.92 5.69 21.64
CA PHE A 120 -8.12 5.34 20.23
C PHE A 120 -8.69 6.48 19.39
N GLY A 121 -9.44 7.43 20.00
CA GLY A 121 -10.01 8.57 19.28
C GLY A 121 -8.93 9.50 18.73
N ARG A 122 -7.91 9.82 19.53
CA ARG A 122 -6.78 10.63 19.08
C ARG A 122 -6.00 9.94 17.95
N LEU A 123 -5.76 8.63 18.09
CA LEU A 123 -5.08 7.85 17.06
C LEU A 123 -5.90 7.79 15.76
N PHE A 124 -7.21 7.60 15.85
CA PHE A 124 -8.10 7.63 14.70
C PHE A 124 -8.02 8.96 13.95
N VAL A 125 -8.07 10.09 14.66
CA VAL A 125 -7.94 11.43 14.06
C VAL A 125 -6.58 11.61 13.39
N GLN A 126 -5.49 11.16 14.02
CA GLN A 126 -4.15 11.22 13.41
C GLN A 126 -4.07 10.40 12.11
N ILE A 127 -4.63 9.19 12.11
CA ILE A 127 -4.69 8.33 10.91
C ILE A 127 -5.55 8.99 9.83
N LEU A 128 -6.70 9.55 10.20
CA LEU A 128 -7.60 10.21 9.26
C LEU A 128 -6.92 11.42 8.60
N ILE A 129 -6.26 12.28 9.38
CA ILE A 129 -5.48 13.42 8.87
C ILE A 129 -4.39 12.92 7.92
N PHE A 130 -3.65 11.88 8.31
CA PHE A 130 -2.60 11.30 7.47
C PHE A 130 -3.16 10.79 6.13
N VAL A 131 -4.30 10.08 6.15
CA VAL A 131 -4.98 9.61 4.93
C VAL A 131 -5.39 10.79 4.03
N ILE A 132 -6.01 11.82 4.60
CA ILE A 132 -6.43 13.02 3.85
C ILE A 132 -5.23 13.70 3.20
N VAL A 133 -4.14 13.89 3.95
CA VAL A 133 -2.91 14.52 3.43
C VAL A 133 -2.36 13.73 2.25
N LEU A 134 -2.29 12.40 2.34
CA LEU A 134 -1.80 11.56 1.25
C LEU A 134 -2.69 11.60 0.01
N ILE A 135 -4.01 11.61 0.19
CA ILE A 135 -4.97 11.80 -0.91
C ILE A 135 -4.75 13.16 -1.59
N VAL A 136 -4.64 14.23 -0.80
CA VAL A 136 -4.39 15.58 -1.33
C VAL A 136 -3.08 15.64 -2.11
N ILE A 137 -2.00 15.05 -1.58
CA ILE A 137 -0.70 14.99 -2.28
C ILE A 137 -0.85 14.24 -3.61
N ALA A 138 -1.53 13.10 -3.63
CA ALA A 138 -1.75 12.32 -4.85
C ALA A 138 -2.52 13.13 -5.91
N ILE A 139 -3.57 13.85 -5.49
CA ILE A 139 -4.34 14.74 -6.37
C ILE A 139 -3.44 15.87 -6.92
N VAL A 140 -2.62 16.49 -6.08
CA VAL A 140 -1.67 17.53 -6.52
C VAL A 140 -0.70 16.96 -7.56
N LEU A 141 -0.14 15.77 -7.33
CA LEU A 141 0.75 15.10 -8.29
C LEU A 141 0.06 14.86 -9.64
N GLN A 142 -1.23 14.52 -9.64
CA GLN A 142 -2.01 14.36 -10.87
C GLN A 142 -2.20 15.70 -11.60
N ASN A 143 -2.50 16.77 -10.86
CA ASN A 143 -2.76 18.09 -11.45
C ASN A 143 -1.51 18.76 -12.03
N ILE A 144 -0.32 18.52 -11.46
CA ILE A 144 0.94 19.04 -12.02
C ILE A 144 1.48 18.18 -13.18
N GLY A 145 0.72 17.17 -13.62
CA GLY A 145 1.09 16.26 -14.70
C GLY A 145 2.15 15.23 -14.32
N PHE A 146 2.56 15.14 -13.04
CA PHE A 146 3.49 14.12 -12.56
C PHE A 146 2.82 12.74 -12.51
N ALA A 147 1.54 12.68 -12.17
CA ALA A 147 0.71 11.47 -12.19
C ALA A 147 -0.36 11.59 -13.30
N GLN A 148 -0.77 10.45 -13.88
CA GLN A 148 -1.84 10.44 -14.88
C GLN A 148 -3.16 10.06 -14.22
N ALA A 149 -4.21 10.85 -14.49
CA ALA A 149 -5.56 10.43 -14.17
C ALA A 149 -5.96 9.27 -15.10
N PRO A 150 -6.63 8.21 -14.59
CA PRO A 150 -7.12 7.13 -15.43
C PRO A 150 -8.12 7.69 -16.44
N LEU A 151 -7.81 7.58 -17.73
CA LEU A 151 -8.77 7.84 -18.79
C LEU A 151 -9.64 6.60 -18.95
N ILE A 152 -10.82 6.60 -18.33
CA ILE A 152 -11.84 5.60 -18.63
C ILE A 152 -12.39 5.94 -20.01
N THR A 153 -11.77 5.39 -21.05
CA THR A 153 -12.38 5.41 -22.38
C THR A 153 -13.55 4.44 -22.33
N ASN A 154 -14.77 4.96 -22.38
CA ASN A 154 -15.95 4.14 -22.66
C ASN A 154 -15.65 3.38 -23.96
N GLY A 155 -15.42 2.07 -23.86
CA GLY A 155 -15.23 1.23 -25.03
C GLY A 155 -16.47 1.33 -25.91
N ASN A 156 -16.28 1.79 -27.15
CA ASN A 156 -17.13 1.36 -28.25
C ASN A 156 -16.78 -0.08 -28.61
#